data_AF-A0A7M4ELR5-F1
#
_entry.id   AF-A0A7M4ELR5-F1
#
_cell.length_a   1.000
_cell.length_b   1.000
_cell.length_c   1.000
_cell.angle_alpha   90.00
_cell.angle_beta   90.00
_cell.angle_gamma   90.00
#
_symmetry.space_group_name_H-M   'P 1'
#
loop_
_entity.id
_entity.type
_entity.pdbx_description
1 polymer ?
#
loop_
_entity_poly.entity_id
_entity_poly.type
_entity_poly.pdbx_seq_one_letter_code
_entity_poly.pdbx_strand_id
1 'polypeptide(L)'
;MLLFCHTLAVAFLQIFVLSANWTLAKNINFYNVRPPLDPTPFPNSFKCFTCDDAVDNYNCNRWAEDKWCPKNTQYCLTVHLFTSYGKSTSVTKKCATRDECHFVGCRHHRDTGYTECVSCCEGMICNVEIPTNHTNAVFAVMHAWRMSHGSRRTVNVPLLASVLAVVLL
;
A
#
# COMPACT_ATOMS: atom_id res chain seq x y z
N MET A 1 -40.41 -29.11 34.21
CA MET A 1 -41.18 -28.13 33.42
C MET A 1 -40.43 -26.82 33.23
N LEU A 2 -39.89 -26.21 34.29
CA LEU A 2 -39.08 -24.98 34.21
C LEU A 2 -37.83 -25.12 33.33
N LEU A 3 -37.07 -26.21 33.50
CA LEU A 3 -35.83 -26.47 32.76
C LEU A 3 -36.06 -26.64 31.25
N PHE A 4 -37.15 -27.32 30.87
CA PHE A 4 -37.53 -27.53 29.47
C PHE A 4 -38.00 -26.22 28.80
N CYS A 5 -38.65 -25.35 29.58
CA CYS A 5 -39.04 -24.01 29.13
C CYS A 5 -37.80 -23.12 28.91
N HIS A 6 -36.80 -23.22 29.79
CA HIS A 6 -35.52 -22.53 29.61
C HIS A 6 -34.73 -23.02 28.40
N THR A 7 -34.66 -24.33 28.15
CA THR A 7 -33.95 -24.87 26.99
C THR A 7 -34.60 -24.45 25.68
N LEU A 8 -35.94 -24.40 25.63
CA LEU A 8 -36.66 -23.89 24.46
C LEU A 8 -36.42 -22.39 24.25
N ALA A 9 -36.48 -21.58 25.31
CA ALA A 9 -36.21 -20.15 25.22
C ALA A 9 -34.80 -19.86 24.69
N VAL A 10 -33.79 -20.60 25.16
CA VAL A 10 -32.41 -20.49 24.65
C VAL A 10 -32.33 -20.90 23.18
N ALA A 11 -32.96 -22.00 22.78
CA ALA A 11 -32.95 -22.44 21.38
C ALA A 11 -33.60 -21.42 20.43
N PHE A 12 -34.73 -20.81 20.83
CA PHE A 12 -35.37 -19.74 20.06
C PHE A 12 -34.47 -18.50 19.93
N LEU A 13 -33.78 -18.13 21.02
CA LEU A 13 -32.87 -16.99 21.01
C LEU A 13 -31.66 -17.25 20.08
N GLN A 14 -31.14 -18.48 20.06
CA GLN A 14 -30.07 -18.89 19.15
C GLN A 14 -30.52 -18.86 17.68
N ILE A 15 -31.72 -19.36 17.36
CA ILE A 15 -32.28 -19.32 16.00
C ILE A 15 -32.48 -17.87 15.54
N PHE A 16 -32.94 -17.00 16.43
CA PHE A 16 -33.12 -15.58 16.11
C PHE A 16 -31.78 -14.87 15.84
N VAL A 17 -30.75 -15.12 16.65
CA VAL A 17 -29.41 -14.55 16.44
C VAL A 17 -28.77 -15.08 15.15
N LEU A 18 -28.90 -16.38 14.87
CA LEU A 18 -28.37 -16.99 13.64
C LEU A 18 -29.10 -16.50 12.38
N SER A 19 -30.41 -16.31 12.44
CA SER A 19 -31.20 -15.81 11.30
C SER A 19 -30.99 -14.32 11.04
N ALA A 20 -30.79 -13.50 12.07
CA ALA A 20 -30.42 -12.09 11.94
C ALA A 20 -29.04 -11.90 11.27
N ASN A 21 -28.08 -12.79 11.54
CA ASN A 21 -26.79 -12.78 10.84
C ASN A 21 -26.89 -13.13 9.35
N TRP A 22 -27.86 -13.97 8.98
CA TRP A 22 -28.06 -14.36 7.58
C TRP A 22 -28.72 -13.25 6.73
N THR A 23 -29.63 -12.48 7.31
CA THR A 23 -30.23 -11.32 6.62
C THR A 23 -29.24 -10.19 6.41
N LEU A 24 -28.26 -10.01 7.31
CA LEU A 24 -27.18 -9.03 7.16
C LEU A 24 -26.18 -9.39 6.04
N ALA A 25 -25.94 -10.69 5.80
CA ALA A 25 -25.05 -11.17 4.74
C ALA A 25 -25.60 -10.96 3.32
N LYS A 26 -26.91 -10.75 3.15
CA LYS A 26 -27.54 -10.54 1.83
C LYS A 26 -27.55 -9.08 1.36
N ASN A 27 -27.12 -8.12 2.19
CA ASN A 27 -27.09 -6.69 1.86
C ASN A 27 -25.66 -6.16 1.80
N ILE A 28 -24.80 -6.83 1.01
CA ILE A 28 -23.45 -6.35 0.74
C ILE A 28 -23.55 -5.30 -0.36
N ASN A 29 -23.53 -4.03 0.02
CA ASN A 29 -23.38 -2.94 -0.94
C ASN A 29 -21.96 -3.01 -1.53
N PHE A 30 -21.82 -3.50 -2.77
CA PHE A 30 -20.53 -3.63 -3.46
C PHE A 30 -19.75 -2.31 -3.56
N TYR A 31 -20.43 -1.15 -3.51
CA TYR A 31 -19.77 0.17 -3.46
C TYR A 31 -19.20 0.53 -2.09
N ASN A 32 -19.62 -0.19 -1.04
CA ASN A 32 -19.10 -0.10 0.34
C ASN A 32 -18.25 -1.30 0.72
N VAL A 33 -18.01 -2.25 -0.20
CA VAL A 33 -17.02 -3.31 -0.01
C VAL A 33 -15.67 -2.63 -0.11
N ARG A 34 -15.09 -2.26 1.03
CA ARG A 34 -13.66 -2.02 1.13
C ARG A 34 -13.01 -3.40 1.00
N PRO A 35 -12.28 -3.70 -0.09
CA PRO A 35 -11.49 -4.93 -0.14
C PRO A 35 -10.63 -4.98 1.13
N PRO A 36 -10.40 -6.17 1.72
CA PRO A 36 -9.39 -6.29 2.75
C PRO A 36 -8.15 -5.57 2.23
N LEU A 37 -7.67 -4.55 2.95
CA LEU A 37 -6.38 -3.95 2.63
C LEU A 37 -5.43 -5.14 2.55
N ASP A 38 -4.81 -5.36 1.39
CA ASP A 38 -3.86 -6.45 1.23
C ASP A 38 -2.93 -6.39 2.43
N PRO A 39 -2.88 -7.45 3.25
CA PRO A 39 -2.08 -7.41 4.46
C PRO A 39 -0.66 -7.11 4.02
N THR A 40 -0.11 -6.03 4.56
CA THR A 40 1.26 -5.62 4.30
C THR A 40 2.18 -6.80 4.57
N PRO A 41 3.08 -7.18 3.65
CA PRO A 41 3.89 -8.39 3.79
C PRO A 41 4.82 -8.33 5.00
N PHE A 42 5.12 -7.13 5.51
CA PHE A 42 5.90 -6.90 6.72
C PHE A 42 5.59 -5.51 7.31
N PRO A 43 5.89 -5.25 8.59
CA PRO A 43 5.72 -3.92 9.19
C PRO A 43 6.49 -2.85 8.42
N ASN A 44 5.90 -1.67 8.25
CA ASN A 44 6.50 -0.56 7.49
C ASN A 44 6.81 -0.88 6.03
N SER A 45 6.14 -1.88 5.43
CA SER A 45 6.23 -2.08 3.99
C SER A 45 5.67 -0.88 3.25
N PHE A 46 6.29 -0.56 2.12
CA PHE A 46 5.89 0.53 1.23
C PHE A 46 5.92 0.05 -0.22
N LYS A 47 5.38 0.88 -1.11
CA LYS A 47 5.38 0.65 -2.55
C LYS A 47 6.07 1.84 -3.22
N CYS A 48 6.61 1.62 -4.41
CA CYS A 48 7.11 2.65 -5.30
C CYS A 48 6.53 2.39 -6.68
N PHE A 49 6.47 3.40 -7.54
CA PHE A 49 6.40 3.11 -8.97
C PHE A 49 7.69 2.38 -9.37
N THR A 50 7.57 1.31 -10.14
CA THR A 50 8.70 0.55 -10.67
C THR A 50 8.55 0.31 -12.16
N CYS A 51 9.57 0.68 -12.94
CA CYS A 51 9.64 0.48 -14.37
C CYS A 51 11.11 0.49 -14.80
N ASP A 52 11.42 -0.13 -15.93
CA ASP A 52 12.76 -0.17 -16.50
C ASP A 52 12.70 0.39 -17.93
N ASP A 53 13.49 1.43 -18.19
CA ASP A 53 13.59 2.12 -19.47
C ASP A 53 12.25 2.50 -20.13
N ALA A 54 11.31 3.01 -19.33
CA ALA A 54 10.04 3.51 -19.85
C ALA A 54 10.25 4.78 -20.68
N VAL A 55 9.50 4.92 -21.78
CA VAL A 55 9.66 6.06 -22.71
C VAL A 55 9.37 7.43 -22.06
N ASP A 56 8.53 7.46 -21.03
CA ASP A 56 8.18 8.65 -20.27
C ASP A 56 7.58 8.29 -18.89
N ASN A 57 7.33 9.31 -18.06
CA ASN A 57 6.76 9.15 -16.74
C ASN A 57 5.34 8.56 -16.77
N TYR A 58 4.55 8.93 -17.79
CA TYR A 58 3.17 8.48 -17.89
C TYR A 58 3.11 6.97 -18.10
N ASN A 59 3.85 6.44 -19.07
CA ASN A 59 3.94 5.01 -19.34
C ASN A 59 4.50 4.25 -18.15
N CYS A 60 5.54 4.76 -17.50
CA CYS A 60 6.07 4.17 -16.28
C CYS A 60 5.00 4.02 -15.19
N ASN A 61 4.28 5.09 -14.87
CA ASN A 61 3.27 5.07 -13.81
C ASN A 61 2.03 4.27 -14.22
N ARG A 62 1.65 4.29 -15.51
CA ARG A 62 0.45 3.63 -16.03
C ARG A 62 0.55 2.11 -15.98
N TRP A 63 1.74 1.56 -16.23
CA TRP A 63 1.98 0.13 -16.35
C TRP A 63 2.78 -0.47 -15.20
N ALA A 64 3.13 0.34 -14.20
CA ALA A 64 3.79 -0.15 -12.99
C ALA A 64 2.94 -1.23 -12.31
N GLU A 65 3.59 -2.32 -11.94
CA GLU A 65 2.98 -3.39 -11.16
C GLU A 65 2.66 -2.90 -9.74
N ASP A 66 1.50 -3.30 -9.21
CA ASP A 66 1.12 -2.99 -7.83
C ASP A 66 1.77 -3.93 -6.81
N LYS A 67 3.11 -3.89 -6.72
CA LYS A 67 3.92 -4.76 -5.85
C LYS A 67 4.55 -4.02 -4.68
N TRP A 68 4.72 -4.74 -3.58
CA TRP A 68 5.43 -4.25 -2.40
C TRP A 68 6.94 -4.22 -2.61
N CYS A 69 7.61 -3.22 -2.04
CA CYS A 69 9.07 -3.14 -2.06
C CYS A 69 9.72 -4.26 -1.22
N PRO A 70 10.93 -4.73 -1.58
CA PRO A 70 11.68 -5.69 -0.77
C PRO A 70 12.08 -5.16 0.61
N LYS A 71 12.24 -6.05 1.60
CA LYS A 71 12.55 -5.70 3.01
C LYS A 71 13.83 -4.88 3.21
N ASN A 72 14.80 -5.02 2.32
CA ASN A 72 16.10 -4.36 2.41
C ASN A 72 16.12 -2.96 1.76
N THR A 73 14.99 -2.47 1.26
CA THR A 73 14.87 -1.13 0.65
C THR A 73 14.13 -0.18 1.58
N GLN A 74 14.40 1.13 1.47
CA GLN A 74 13.79 2.17 2.29
C GLN A 74 13.28 3.36 1.48
N TYR A 75 13.69 3.47 0.22
CA TYR A 75 13.45 4.64 -0.61
C TYR A 75 12.91 4.25 -1.99
N CYS A 76 12.29 5.21 -2.66
CA CYS A 76 12.00 5.11 -4.08
C CYS A 76 13.02 5.93 -4.85
N LEU A 77 13.68 5.31 -5.83
CA LEU A 77 14.64 5.94 -6.72
C LEU A 77 14.01 6.16 -8.10
N THR A 78 14.29 7.32 -8.70
CA THR A 78 13.92 7.65 -10.07
C THR A 78 15.13 8.18 -10.83
N VAL A 79 15.45 7.55 -11.96
CA VAL A 79 16.39 8.05 -12.97
C VAL A 79 15.58 8.54 -14.16
N HIS A 80 15.90 9.73 -14.64
CA HIS A 80 15.30 10.32 -15.83
C HIS A 80 16.39 10.78 -16.80
N LEU A 81 16.41 10.19 -17.98
CA LEU A 81 17.25 10.58 -19.09
C LEU A 81 16.42 11.37 -20.10
N PHE A 82 16.87 12.56 -20.45
CA PHE A 82 16.16 13.43 -21.39
C PHE A 82 17.12 14.24 -22.26
N THR A 83 16.62 14.71 -23.40
CA THR A 83 17.39 15.56 -24.33
C THR A 83 17.60 16.96 -23.74
N SER A 84 18.53 17.72 -24.30
CA SER A 84 18.70 19.16 -24.00
C SER A 84 17.42 20.00 -24.13
N TYR A 85 16.44 19.54 -24.92
CA TYR A 85 15.14 20.20 -25.11
C TYR A 85 14.07 19.74 -24.10
N GLY A 86 14.42 18.89 -23.13
CA GLY A 86 13.49 18.40 -22.11
C GLY A 86 12.68 17.17 -22.51
N LYS A 87 12.93 16.57 -23.67
CA LYS A 87 12.19 15.38 -24.12
C LYS A 87 12.70 14.14 -23.40
N SER A 88 11.83 13.45 -22.66
CA SER A 88 12.14 12.16 -22.04
C SER A 88 12.60 11.14 -23.07
N THR A 89 13.66 10.43 -22.71
CA THR A 89 14.27 9.35 -23.50
C THR A 89 14.17 8.02 -22.76
N SER A 90 14.40 8.04 -21.44
CA SER A 90 14.18 6.89 -20.56
C SER A 90 13.81 7.36 -19.15
N VAL A 91 12.92 6.62 -18.50
CA VAL A 91 12.56 6.74 -17.09
C VAL A 91 12.67 5.36 -16.46
N THR A 92 13.51 5.26 -15.44
CA THR A 92 13.66 4.05 -14.62
C THR A 92 13.30 4.37 -13.18
N LYS A 93 12.41 3.58 -12.59
CA LYS A 93 11.99 3.73 -11.20
C LYS A 93 12.14 2.40 -10.47
N LYS A 94 12.64 2.43 -9.23
CA LYS A 94 12.78 1.21 -8.41
C LYS A 94 12.73 1.52 -6.92
N CYS A 95 12.42 0.49 -6.13
CA CYS A 95 12.72 0.50 -4.70
C CYS A 95 14.25 0.47 -4.52
N ALA A 96 14.77 1.24 -3.57
CA ALA A 96 16.19 1.47 -3.40
C ALA A 96 16.63 1.43 -1.94
N THR A 97 17.88 1.02 -1.75
CA THR A 97 18.62 1.13 -0.49
C THR A 97 19.13 2.56 -0.26
N ARG A 98 19.60 2.85 0.95
CA ARG A 98 20.30 4.12 1.24
C ARG A 98 21.52 4.34 0.34
N ASP A 99 22.32 3.31 0.11
CA ASP A 99 23.57 3.40 -0.65
C ASP A 99 23.31 3.74 -2.12
N GLU A 100 22.24 3.19 -2.70
CA GLU A 100 21.81 3.56 -4.07
C GLU A 100 21.35 5.01 -4.18
N CYS A 101 20.88 5.61 -3.08
CA CYS A 101 20.40 6.99 -3.04
C CYS A 101 21.48 8.02 -2.66
N HIS A 102 22.75 7.62 -2.54
CA HIS A 102 23.84 8.54 -2.21
C HIS A 102 24.13 9.57 -3.32
N PHE A 103 23.90 9.19 -4.58
CA PHE A 103 24.25 10.00 -5.75
C PHE A 103 23.00 10.53 -6.46
N VAL A 104 22.32 11.48 -5.81
CA VAL A 104 21.25 12.29 -6.43
C VAL A 104 21.83 13.52 -7.13
N GLY A 105 21.08 14.08 -8.08
CA GLY A 105 21.48 15.25 -8.85
C GLY A 105 21.36 15.02 -10.34
N CYS A 106 21.80 16.01 -11.14
CA CYS A 106 21.80 15.92 -12.59
C CYS A 106 23.21 15.95 -13.15
N ARG A 107 23.44 15.18 -14.21
CA ARG A 107 24.68 15.16 -14.98
C ARG A 107 24.34 15.35 -16.46
N HIS A 108 24.97 16.35 -17.06
CA HIS A 108 24.85 16.60 -18.49
C HIS A 108 25.98 15.89 -19.25
N HIS A 109 25.60 15.04 -20.20
CA HIS A 109 26.52 14.30 -21.06
C HIS A 109 26.73 15.08 -22.36
N ARG A 110 27.80 15.89 -22.39
CA ARG A 110 28.09 16.81 -23.52
C ARG A 110 28.24 16.10 -24.86
N ASP A 111 28.78 14.89 -24.85
CA ASP A 111 29.07 14.12 -26.08
C ASP A 111 27.80 13.63 -26.78
N THR A 112 26.72 13.42 -26.01
CA THR A 112 25.46 12.87 -26.51
C THR A 112 24.31 13.88 -26.49
N GLY A 113 24.46 14.99 -25.76
CA GLY A 113 23.43 16.01 -25.61
C GLY A 113 22.31 15.63 -24.65
N TYR A 114 22.43 14.50 -23.92
CA TYR A 114 21.46 14.07 -22.93
C TYR A 114 21.80 14.56 -21.52
N THR A 115 20.79 14.67 -20.68
CA THR A 115 20.91 14.94 -19.26
C THR A 115 20.29 13.78 -18.49
N GLU A 116 21.06 13.25 -17.55
CA GLU A 116 20.61 12.23 -16.59
C GLU A 116 20.36 12.92 -15.26
N CYS A 117 19.15 12.81 -14.73
CA CYS A 117 18.81 13.28 -13.38
C CYS A 117 18.37 12.11 -12.50
N VAL A 118 18.88 12.08 -11.27
CA VAL A 118 18.58 11.06 -10.27
C VAL A 118 17.98 11.71 -9.04
N SER A 119 16.87 11.17 -8.56
CA SER A 119 16.21 11.59 -7.31
C SER A 119 15.85 10.37 -6.47
N CYS A 120 15.80 10.57 -5.15
CA CYS A 120 15.26 9.60 -4.22
C CYS A 120 14.23 10.25 -3.31
N CYS A 121 13.25 9.48 -2.88
CA CYS A 121 12.29 9.91 -1.87
C CYS A 121 11.96 8.81 -0.87
N GLU A 122 11.55 9.22 0.32
CA GLU A 122 11.04 8.32 1.37
C GLU A 122 9.52 8.38 1.42
N GLY A 123 8.84 7.22 1.42
CA GLY A 123 7.39 7.13 1.58
C GLY A 123 6.69 6.21 0.58
N MET A 124 5.41 5.91 0.85
CA MET A 124 4.59 5.08 -0.03
C MET A 124 4.25 5.83 -1.33
N ILE A 125 4.70 5.29 -2.46
CA ILE A 125 4.46 5.79 -3.82
C ILE A 125 4.89 7.28 -3.92
N CYS A 126 6.01 7.63 -3.29
CA CYS A 126 6.48 9.03 -3.26
C CYS A 126 7.05 9.48 -4.62
N ASN A 127 7.48 8.54 -5.47
CA ASN A 127 8.17 8.81 -6.73
C ASN A 127 7.21 8.96 -7.92
N VAL A 128 6.09 9.67 -7.75
CA VAL A 128 5.10 9.91 -8.82
C VAL A 128 5.72 10.74 -9.95
N GLU A 129 6.47 11.77 -9.59
CA GLU A 129 7.13 12.69 -10.51
C GLU A 129 8.54 12.24 -10.91
N ILE A 130 9.09 12.86 -11.96
CA ILE A 130 10.46 12.65 -12.44
C ILE A 130 11.33 13.88 -12.16
N PRO A 131 12.63 13.69 -11.87
CA PRO A 131 13.56 14.80 -11.76
C PRO A 131 13.90 15.36 -13.14
N THR A 132 14.04 16.68 -13.24
CA THR A 132 14.28 17.40 -14.50
C THR A 132 15.38 18.44 -14.38
N ASN A 133 15.82 18.76 -13.15
CA ASN A 133 16.87 19.72 -12.87
C ASN A 133 17.48 19.48 -11.48
N HIS A 134 18.46 20.28 -11.08
CA HIS A 134 19.11 20.15 -9.76
C HIS A 134 18.21 20.49 -8.57
N THR A 135 17.06 21.16 -8.76
CA THR A 135 16.18 21.53 -7.65
C THR A 135 15.25 20.39 -7.25
N ASN A 136 14.89 19.50 -8.19
CA ASN A 136 14.07 18.32 -7.91
C ASN A 136 14.85 17.00 -8.00
N ALA A 137 16.07 16.98 -8.56
CA ALA A 137 16.99 15.85 -8.49
C ALA A 137 17.70 15.79 -7.13
N VAL A 138 16.92 15.56 -6.07
CA VAL A 138 17.39 15.60 -4.68
C VAL A 138 16.96 14.33 -3.95
N PHE A 139 17.48 14.17 -2.72
CA PHE A 139 16.94 13.23 -1.76
C PHE A 139 15.84 13.95 -0.96
N ALA A 140 14.58 13.61 -1.23
CA ALA A 140 13.42 14.15 -0.52
C ALA A 140 12.97 13.23 0.63
N VAL A 141 13.21 13.64 1.87
CA VAL A 141 12.65 12.97 3.05
C VAL A 141 11.27 13.56 3.32
N MET A 142 10.21 12.87 2.92
CA MET A 142 8.84 13.24 3.27
C MET A 142 8.49 12.55 4.60
N HIS A 143 8.28 13.32 5.67
CA HIS A 143 7.79 12.75 6.93
C HIS A 143 6.43 12.09 6.70
N ALA A 144 6.40 10.77 6.83
CA ALA A 144 5.33 9.89 6.37
C ALA A 144 3.94 10.27 6.89
N TRP A 145 3.04 10.59 5.96
CA TRP A 145 1.63 10.24 6.12
C TRP A 145 1.40 8.91 5.42
N ARG A 146 1.04 7.90 6.22
CA ARG A 146 0.59 6.55 5.84
C ARG A 146 1.67 5.52 5.48
N MET A 147 2.51 5.20 6.47
CA MET A 147 2.92 3.79 6.62
C MET A 147 1.67 2.99 6.99
N SER A 148 1.48 1.81 6.39
CA SER A 148 0.34 0.94 6.67
C SER A 148 0.42 0.42 8.11
N HIS A 149 -0.20 1.12 9.04
CA HIS A 149 -0.40 0.62 10.40
C HIS A 149 -1.32 -0.60 10.34
N GLY A 150 -0.85 -1.73 10.87
CA GLY A 150 -1.61 -2.96 10.93
C GLY A 150 -2.97 -2.76 11.60
N SER A 151 -4.02 -3.25 10.95
CA SER A 151 -5.38 -3.29 11.49
C SER A 151 -5.39 -4.03 12.83
N ARG A 152 -5.81 -3.37 13.92
CA ARG A 152 -6.04 -4.04 15.20
C ARG A 152 -7.12 -5.09 14.99
N ARG A 153 -6.81 -6.37 15.23
CA ARG A 153 -7.80 -7.44 15.32
C ARG A 153 -8.86 -7.06 16.35
N THR A 154 -10.05 -6.73 15.89
CA THR A 154 -11.21 -6.54 16.76
C THR A 154 -11.62 -7.92 17.26
N VAL A 155 -11.44 -8.16 18.55
CA VAL A 155 -11.94 -9.36 19.21
C VAL A 155 -13.46 -9.35 19.08
N ASN A 156 -14.03 -10.42 18.51
CA ASN A 156 -15.46 -10.52 18.28
C ASN A 156 -16.18 -10.82 19.62
N VAL A 157 -16.40 -9.76 20.40
CA VAL A 157 -17.06 -9.74 21.72
C VAL A 157 -18.32 -10.64 21.83
N PRO A 158 -19.22 -10.73 20.84
CA PRO A 158 -20.40 -11.60 20.94
C PRO A 158 -20.08 -13.11 20.97
N LEU A 159 -18.96 -13.54 20.39
CA LEU A 159 -18.52 -14.94 20.44
C LEU A 159 -18.00 -15.31 21.83
N LEU A 160 -17.30 -14.38 22.49
CA LEU A 160 -16.83 -14.54 23.87
C LEU A 160 -18.00 -14.61 24.86
N ALA A 161 -19.02 -13.76 24.67
CA ALA A 161 -20.21 -13.75 25.52
C ALA A 161 -21.02 -15.05 25.42
N SER A 162 -21.12 -15.64 24.22
CA SER A 162 -21.84 -16.89 24.00
C SER A 162 -21.11 -18.11 24.57
N VAL A 163 -19.78 -18.17 24.51
CA VAL A 163 -18.99 -19.23 25.17
C VAL A 163 -19.12 -19.15 26.69
N LEU A 164 -19.06 -17.95 27.27
CA LEU A 164 -19.25 -17.75 28.71
C LEU A 164 -20.65 -18.17 29.20
N ALA A 165 -21.69 -17.88 28.42
CA ALA A 165 -23.05 -18.27 28.76
C ALA A 165 -23.27 -19.79 28.75
N VAL A 166 -22.55 -20.53 27.88
CA VAL A 166 -22.61 -22.00 27.82
C VAL A 166 -21.85 -22.65 28.99
N VAL A 167 -20.75 -22.03 29.45
CA VAL A 167 -19.96 -22.54 30.59
C VAL A 167 -20.65 -22.30 31.94
N LEU A 168 -21.57 -21.34 32.01
CA LEU A 168 -22.31 -20.96 33.23
C LEU A 168 -23.69 -21.66 33.36
N LEU A 169 -24.05 -22.52 32.40
CA LEU A 169 -25.20 -23.43 32.44
C LEU A 169 -24.77 -24.80 32.97
#